data_AF-A0A7Z7IEF4-F1
#
_entry.id   AF-A0A7Z7IEF4-F1
#
_cell.length_a   1.000
_cell.length_b   1.000
_cell.length_c   1.000
_cell.angle_alpha   90.00
_cell.angle_beta   90.00
_cell.angle_gamma   90.00
#
_symmetry.space_group_name_H-M   'P 1'
#
loop_
_entity.id
_entity.type
_entity.pdbx_description
1 polymer ?
#
loop_
_entity_poly.entity_id
_entity_poly.type
_entity_poly.pdbx_seq_one_letter_code
_entity_poly.pdbx_strand_id
1 'polypeptide(L)'
;MLADQAGRWSGEENGMAPNQAPVGHVVLADADSDSYRSLRRRPMSRAQRFELGRSLRDRVPRNTLGDWKAPATRPDPVEQIMRSHEGRLDRLIPVRVGRMVASPYGFLRGTAVVMAEDVAHLPATGITPVVCGDAHLGNFGFYASPERDLVIDLNDFDEAHPGAWEWDLRRLVASIWVAGRHTGASESQCHDSVASCVAAYREEVRFLANEPLLSRSYQRIDVDRLHETATDTALRGEISRAAKRARSRTSDRALPRFTTERDGRRCIVDEPPLITRVPDAEAESIAASLDEYLDTLAPHWRRVLGGYTLVDIAHKVVGVGSVGLRAYVALLEGSSADDVVFLQLKQARRSVLARFVHGDSAWHAHQGQRVVEYQQALQTVSDPLLGWTSIDGLQYYVRQFRNMKGTIPLDALDAAALTDYAGIVGHLLAKGHARTSGASMIAGYAGSSDKLDKALCRFARAYADQTEADHAVLVKAVARGLLPVEYTEQGGGKTAFRP
;
A
#
# COMPACT_ATOMS: atom_id res chain seq x y z
N MET A 1 17.42 43.87 45.97
CA MET A 1 18.80 43.47 46.28
C MET A 1 18.90 42.00 45.94
N LEU A 2 19.63 41.50 44.94
CA LEU A 2 20.74 41.96 44.11
C LEU A 2 20.55 41.31 42.71
N ALA A 3 20.57 42.06 41.61
CA ALA A 3 21.73 42.35 40.74
C ALA A 3 22.33 41.06 40.11
N ASP A 4 22.08 40.75 38.83
CA ASP A 4 22.66 41.35 37.62
C ASP A 4 24.13 40.97 37.43
N GLN A 5 24.42 40.14 36.41
CA GLN A 5 25.74 40.03 35.79
C GLN A 5 25.60 39.55 34.33
N ALA A 6 25.55 40.54 33.44
CA ALA A 6 25.81 40.40 32.03
C ALA A 6 27.31 40.20 31.77
N GLY A 7 27.66 39.15 31.03
CA GLY A 7 28.99 38.95 30.45
C GLY A 7 28.91 39.01 28.93
N ARG A 8 29.34 40.13 28.34
CA ARG A 8 29.52 40.31 26.90
C ARG A 8 30.76 39.53 26.44
N TRP A 9 30.63 38.73 25.38
CA TRP A 9 31.76 38.30 24.56
C TRP A 9 31.44 38.63 23.10
N SER A 10 32.14 39.64 22.59
CA SER A 10 32.26 39.98 21.17
C SER A 10 33.43 39.19 20.59
N GLY A 11 33.21 38.50 19.46
CA GLY A 11 34.24 37.76 18.76
C GLY A 11 33.76 37.23 17.41
N GLU A 12 33.96 38.07 16.39
CA GLU A 12 34.32 37.76 15.00
C GLU A 12 33.42 36.85 14.13
N GLU A 13 32.93 37.49 13.07
CA GLU A 13 32.33 36.91 11.88
C GLU A 13 33.29 35.93 11.19
N ASN A 14 32.90 34.66 11.09
CA ASN A 14 33.40 33.77 10.05
C ASN A 14 32.20 33.29 9.22
N GLY A 15 32.16 33.75 7.97
CA GLY A 15 31.18 33.33 6.98
C GLY A 15 31.29 31.85 6.69
N MET A 16 30.36 31.07 7.25
CA MET A 16 30.15 29.67 6.88
C MET A 16 28.84 29.59 6.10
N ALA A 17 28.93 29.05 4.88
CA ALA A 17 27.80 28.80 3.99
C ALA A 17 26.65 28.10 4.73
N PRO A 18 25.37 28.34 4.36
CA PRO A 18 24.24 27.74 5.05
C PRO A 18 24.32 26.22 4.90
N ASN A 19 24.70 25.57 5.99
CA ASN A 19 24.68 24.14 6.17
C ASN A 19 23.24 23.66 5.91
N GLN A 20 23.03 22.94 4.80
CA GLN A 20 21.75 22.29 4.54
C GLN A 20 21.53 21.29 5.67
N ALA A 21 20.62 21.62 6.59
CA ALA A 21 20.17 20.67 7.60
C ALA A 21 19.76 19.38 6.91
N PRO A 22 20.09 18.20 7.45
CA PRO A 22 19.64 16.94 6.88
C PRO A 22 18.12 16.99 6.78
N VAL A 23 17.60 16.80 5.56
CA VAL A 23 16.16 16.80 5.26
C VAL A 23 15.57 15.52 5.85
N GLY A 24 15.42 15.50 7.17
CA GLY A 24 14.74 14.44 7.90
C GLY A 24 13.22 14.59 7.78
N HIS A 25 12.49 13.54 8.13
CA HIS A 25 11.03 13.55 8.18
C HIS A 25 10.54 14.68 9.12
N VAL A 26 9.93 15.72 8.53
CA VAL A 26 9.40 16.89 9.23
C VAL A 26 7.97 16.58 9.67
N VAL A 27 7.62 16.81 10.94
CA VAL A 27 6.25 16.65 11.45
C VAL A 27 5.71 18.01 11.90
N LEU A 28 4.52 18.39 11.42
CA LEU A 28 3.81 19.58 11.89
C LEU A 28 3.09 19.30 13.21
N ALA A 29 3.82 19.42 14.33
CA ALA A 29 3.33 19.12 15.68
C ALA A 29 2.04 19.88 16.06
N ASP A 30 1.84 21.09 15.55
CA ASP A 30 0.71 21.95 15.92
C ASP A 30 -0.62 21.58 15.23
N ALA A 31 -0.59 20.76 14.18
CA ALA A 31 -1.79 20.45 13.37
C ALA A 31 -2.51 19.16 13.78
N ASP A 32 -1.77 18.13 14.24
CA ASP A 32 -2.29 16.81 14.65
C ASP A 32 -2.40 16.70 16.20
N SER A 33 -2.83 17.80 16.82
CA SER A 33 -2.81 18.00 18.27
C SER A 33 -3.78 17.13 19.09
N ASP A 34 -3.54 17.06 20.41
CA ASP A 34 -4.42 16.53 21.47
C ASP A 34 -5.90 16.95 21.37
N SER A 35 -6.22 17.99 20.59
CA SER A 35 -7.61 18.42 20.35
C SER A 35 -8.47 17.32 19.72
N TYR A 36 -7.90 16.44 18.89
CA TYR A 36 -8.62 15.28 18.34
C TYR A 36 -8.81 14.13 19.35
N ARG A 37 -8.21 14.22 20.55
CA ARG A 37 -8.39 13.28 21.65
C ARG A 37 -9.42 13.75 22.70
N SER A 38 -10.08 14.89 22.48
CA SER A 38 -11.05 15.43 23.43
C SER A 38 -12.23 16.12 22.75
N LEU A 39 -13.44 15.62 23.02
CA LEU A 39 -14.69 16.29 22.62
C LEU A 39 -14.90 17.67 23.29
N ARG A 40 -14.08 18.02 24.28
CA ARG A 40 -14.13 19.30 25.00
C ARG A 40 -13.19 20.35 24.43
N ARG A 41 -12.24 19.96 23.58
CA ARG A 41 -11.27 20.88 22.97
C ARG A 41 -11.69 21.16 21.54
N ARG A 42 -11.63 22.44 21.15
CA ARG A 42 -11.88 22.82 19.76
C ARG A 42 -10.60 22.62 18.94
N PRO A 43 -10.61 21.80 17.87
CA PRO A 43 -9.47 21.69 16.98
C PRO A 43 -9.29 22.97 16.16
N MET A 44 -8.13 23.11 15.51
CA MET A 44 -7.88 24.17 14.53
C MET A 44 -9.05 24.25 13.53
N SER A 45 -9.46 25.46 13.16
CA SER A 45 -10.55 25.61 12.19
C SER A 45 -10.12 25.13 10.80
N ARG A 46 -11.12 24.80 9.97
CA ARG A 46 -10.89 24.42 8.58
C ARG A 46 -10.14 25.50 7.79
N ALA A 47 -10.53 26.77 7.94
CA ALA A 47 -9.89 27.90 7.27
C ALA A 47 -8.41 28.03 7.68
N GLN A 48 -8.10 27.91 8.98
CA GLN A 48 -6.72 27.93 9.47
C GLN A 48 -5.89 26.77 8.90
N ARG A 49 -6.44 25.56 8.79
CA ARG A 49 -5.73 24.43 8.14
C ARG A 49 -5.45 24.68 6.65
N PHE A 50 -6.39 25.30 5.93
CA PHE A 50 -6.15 25.71 4.54
C PHE A 50 -5.03 26.74 4.42
N GLU A 51 -5.00 27.72 5.33
CA GLU A 51 -3.94 28.73 5.36
C GLU A 51 -2.59 28.11 5.70
N LEU A 52 -2.54 27.22 6.70
CA LEU A 52 -1.33 26.48 7.05
C LEU A 52 -0.81 25.68 5.86
N GLY A 53 -1.68 24.95 5.16
CA GLY A 53 -1.32 24.27 3.93
C GLY A 53 -0.74 25.22 2.87
N ARG A 54 -1.35 26.39 2.70
CA ARG A 54 -0.90 27.40 1.74
C ARG A 54 0.48 27.96 2.08
N SER A 55 0.75 28.27 3.34
CA SER A 55 2.02 28.86 3.79
C SER A 55 3.20 27.90 3.66
N LEU A 56 2.96 26.58 3.68
CA LEU A 56 4.01 25.57 3.46
C LEU A 56 4.67 25.67 2.07
N ARG A 57 4.05 26.36 1.10
CA ARG A 57 4.63 26.61 -0.23
C ARG A 57 5.88 27.49 -0.19
N ASP A 58 6.06 28.29 0.86
CA ASP A 58 7.24 29.15 1.00
C ASP A 58 8.46 28.32 1.43
N ARG A 59 8.23 27.25 2.19
CA ARG A 59 9.27 26.31 2.65
C ARG A 59 9.51 25.18 1.66
N VAL A 60 8.45 24.66 1.06
CA VAL A 60 8.48 23.58 0.07
C VAL A 60 7.72 24.03 -1.18
N PRO A 61 8.36 24.79 -2.08
CA PRO A 61 7.71 25.23 -3.31
C PRO A 61 7.23 24.04 -4.14
N ARG A 62 5.99 24.08 -4.66
CA ARG A 62 5.39 22.94 -5.37
C ARG A 62 6.23 22.41 -6.54
N ASN A 63 7.02 23.28 -7.19
CA ASN A 63 7.90 22.85 -8.28
C ASN A 63 9.02 21.91 -7.80
N THR A 64 9.51 22.04 -6.56
CA THR A 64 10.58 21.18 -6.02
C THR A 64 10.10 19.76 -5.74
N LEU A 65 8.78 19.52 -5.68
CA LEU A 65 8.25 18.15 -5.61
C LEU A 65 8.54 17.34 -6.88
N GLY A 66 8.88 18.03 -7.97
CA GLY A 66 9.23 17.43 -9.25
C GLY A 66 10.70 17.03 -9.40
N ASP A 67 11.54 17.37 -8.42
CA ASP A 67 12.98 17.21 -8.55
C ASP A 67 13.41 15.84 -8.04
N TRP A 68 14.10 15.09 -8.91
CA TRP A 68 14.75 13.84 -8.56
C TRP A 68 16.16 13.81 -9.14
N LYS A 69 17.13 13.51 -8.27
CA LYS A 69 18.49 13.18 -8.65
C LYS A 69 19.04 12.25 -7.58
N ALA A 70 19.44 11.05 -7.96
CA ALA A 70 20.05 10.12 -7.02
C ALA A 70 21.30 10.75 -6.38
N PRO A 71 21.38 10.84 -5.04
CA PRO A 71 22.57 11.33 -4.37
C PRO A 71 23.73 10.33 -4.54
N ALA A 72 24.98 10.83 -4.52
CA ALA A 72 26.16 9.96 -4.62
C ALA A 72 26.27 8.95 -3.46
N THR A 73 25.63 9.26 -2.33
CA THR A 73 25.56 8.42 -1.13
C THR A 73 24.34 7.49 -1.12
N ARG A 74 23.56 7.41 -2.21
CA ARG A 74 22.38 6.57 -2.30
C ARG A 74 22.78 5.09 -2.07
N PRO A 75 22.15 4.36 -1.13
CA PRO A 75 22.47 2.96 -0.91
C PRO A 75 22.20 2.09 -2.15
N ASP A 76 23.03 1.07 -2.36
CA ASP A 76 22.87 0.15 -3.50
C ASP A 76 21.50 -0.55 -3.44
N PRO A 77 20.66 -0.48 -4.50
CA PRO A 77 19.38 -1.16 -4.53
C PRO A 77 19.50 -2.69 -4.33
N VAL A 78 20.58 -3.32 -4.78
CA VAL A 78 20.80 -4.77 -4.59
C VAL A 78 21.06 -5.09 -3.13
N GLU A 79 21.87 -4.28 -2.44
CA GLU A 79 22.13 -4.44 -1.01
C GLU A 79 20.86 -4.23 -0.18
N GLN A 80 20.05 -3.22 -0.52
CA GLN A 80 18.73 -3.00 0.09
C GLN A 80 17.79 -4.20 -0.13
N ILE A 81 17.82 -4.77 -1.34
CA ILE A 81 17.06 -5.99 -1.66
C ILE A 81 17.56 -7.15 -0.81
N MET A 82 18.87 -7.37 -0.70
CA MET A 82 19.46 -8.42 0.15
C MET A 82 19.04 -8.28 1.61
N ARG A 83 19.17 -7.09 2.21
CA ARG A 83 18.68 -6.83 3.59
C ARG A 83 17.19 -7.12 3.75
N SER A 84 16.38 -6.79 2.73
CA SER A 84 14.93 -7.10 2.78
C SER A 84 14.59 -8.61 2.70
N HIS A 85 15.57 -9.48 2.46
CA HIS A 85 15.41 -10.93 2.55
C HIS A 85 15.55 -11.47 3.97
N GLU A 86 16.15 -10.72 4.90
CA GLU A 86 16.28 -11.15 6.30
C GLU A 86 14.90 -11.51 6.87
N GLY A 87 14.81 -12.71 7.46
CA GLY A 87 13.58 -13.28 8.04
C GLY A 87 12.59 -13.91 7.04
N ARG A 88 12.87 -13.87 5.73
CA ARG A 88 12.08 -14.58 4.70
C ARG A 88 12.41 -16.06 4.67
N LEU A 89 11.52 -16.84 4.06
CA LEU A 89 11.73 -18.26 3.77
C LEU A 89 12.72 -18.39 2.59
N ASP A 90 13.91 -18.94 2.86
CA ASP A 90 15.01 -19.06 1.90
C ASP A 90 14.60 -19.69 0.58
N ARG A 91 13.79 -20.77 0.64
CA ARG A 91 13.29 -21.49 -0.54
C ARG A 91 12.43 -20.64 -1.49
N LEU A 92 11.93 -19.48 -1.05
CA LEU A 92 11.09 -18.58 -1.84
C LEU A 92 11.82 -17.31 -2.30
N ILE A 93 13.05 -17.09 -1.84
CA ILE A 93 13.90 -15.98 -2.30
C ILE A 93 14.09 -16.03 -3.83
N PRO A 94 14.40 -17.18 -4.46
CA PRO A 94 14.59 -17.25 -5.92
C PRO A 94 13.34 -16.82 -6.70
N VAL A 95 12.15 -17.23 -6.24
CA VAL A 95 10.86 -16.83 -6.83
C VAL A 95 10.63 -15.33 -6.73
N ARG A 96 10.98 -14.71 -5.59
CA ARG A 96 10.87 -13.27 -5.40
C ARG A 96 11.77 -12.53 -6.39
N VAL A 97 13.03 -12.93 -6.48
CA VAL A 97 14.01 -12.34 -7.40
C VAL A 97 13.54 -12.51 -8.85
N GLY A 98 13.05 -13.69 -9.21
CA GLY A 98 12.46 -13.99 -10.53
C GLY A 98 11.37 -13.01 -10.93
N ARG A 99 10.43 -12.72 -10.02
CA ARG A 99 9.35 -11.75 -10.26
C ARG A 99 9.87 -10.31 -10.38
N MET A 100 10.93 -9.95 -9.68
CA MET A 100 11.53 -8.60 -9.75
C MET A 100 12.37 -8.40 -11.02
N VAL A 101 13.08 -9.43 -11.50
CA VAL A 101 13.89 -9.32 -12.73
C VAL A 101 13.04 -9.38 -14.01
N ALA A 102 11.81 -9.90 -13.93
CA ALA A 102 10.94 -10.06 -15.10
C ALA A 102 10.61 -8.75 -15.84
N SER A 103 10.50 -7.62 -15.13
CA SER A 103 10.32 -6.30 -15.74
C SER A 103 10.62 -5.15 -14.76
N PRO A 104 10.89 -3.92 -15.24
CA PRO A 104 11.02 -2.73 -14.38
C PRO A 104 9.77 -2.48 -13.51
N TYR A 105 8.58 -2.78 -14.03
CA TYR A 105 7.35 -2.68 -13.25
C TYR A 105 7.28 -3.76 -12.15
N GLY A 106 7.71 -4.98 -12.44
CA GLY A 106 7.87 -6.05 -11.45
C GLY A 106 8.87 -5.69 -10.36
N PHE A 107 9.99 -5.07 -10.73
CA PHE A 107 10.97 -4.51 -9.81
C PHE A 107 10.34 -3.47 -8.88
N LEU A 108 9.71 -2.42 -9.43
CA LEU A 108 9.07 -1.35 -8.65
C LEU A 108 8.09 -1.88 -7.59
N ARG A 109 7.28 -2.88 -7.96
CA ARG A 109 6.34 -3.56 -7.06
C ARG A 109 7.00 -4.45 -6.01
N GLY A 110 8.20 -4.95 -6.27
CA GLY A 110 8.97 -5.80 -5.35
C GLY A 110 9.86 -5.05 -4.38
N THR A 111 10.09 -3.75 -4.62
CA THR A 111 11.12 -2.95 -3.96
C THR A 111 10.59 -1.66 -3.33
N ALA A 112 9.47 -1.72 -2.61
CA ALA A 112 8.95 -0.59 -1.83
C ALA A 112 10.03 0.03 -0.92
N VAL A 113 10.90 -0.79 -0.33
CA VAL A 113 12.04 -0.35 0.49
C VAL A 113 13.00 0.60 -0.23
N VAL A 114 13.28 0.37 -1.53
CA VAL A 114 14.22 1.19 -2.30
C VAL A 114 13.66 2.60 -2.50
N MET A 115 12.39 2.68 -2.88
CA MET A 115 11.75 3.98 -3.06
C MET A 115 11.46 4.69 -1.75
N ALA A 116 11.15 3.96 -0.67
CA ALA A 116 11.00 4.54 0.66
C ALA A 116 12.29 5.25 1.10
N GLU A 117 13.46 4.64 0.88
CA GLU A 117 14.77 5.27 1.12
C GLU A 117 14.92 6.57 0.33
N ASP A 118 14.55 6.54 -0.94
CA ASP A 118 14.73 7.69 -1.83
C ASP A 118 13.81 8.85 -1.47
N VAL A 119 12.50 8.59 -1.32
CA VAL A 119 11.51 9.65 -1.09
C VAL A 119 11.56 10.23 0.32
N ALA A 120 12.09 9.50 1.29
CA ALA A 120 12.24 9.98 2.67
C ALA A 120 13.23 11.15 2.79
N HIS A 121 14.19 11.27 1.86
CA HIS A 121 15.19 12.34 1.84
C HIS A 121 14.82 13.52 0.93
N LEU A 122 13.66 13.45 0.26
CA LEU A 122 13.17 14.54 -0.60
C LEU A 122 12.42 15.60 0.21
N PRO A 123 12.26 16.82 -0.33
CA PRO A 123 11.44 17.83 0.32
C PRO A 123 10.03 17.30 0.62
N ALA A 124 9.60 17.54 1.86
CA ALA A 124 8.30 17.14 2.41
C ALA A 124 7.69 18.31 3.19
N THR A 125 6.39 18.53 3.01
CA THR A 125 5.63 19.59 3.68
C THR A 125 5.46 19.37 5.18
N GLY A 126 5.62 18.12 5.62
CA GLY A 126 5.37 17.67 6.98
C GLY A 126 3.90 17.48 7.33
N ILE A 127 3.02 17.43 6.31
CA ILE A 127 1.65 16.97 6.46
C ILE A 127 1.67 15.44 6.45
N THR A 128 1.30 14.81 7.56
CA THR A 128 1.49 13.39 7.80
C THR A 128 0.18 12.62 8.00
N PRO A 129 -0.66 12.44 6.95
CA PRO A 129 -1.77 11.50 7.03
C PRO A 129 -1.24 10.07 7.23
N VAL A 130 -2.16 9.12 7.46
CA VAL A 130 -1.82 7.73 7.21
C VAL A 130 -1.65 7.58 5.69
N VAL A 131 -0.49 7.10 5.26
CA VAL A 131 -0.19 6.76 3.87
C VAL A 131 -0.21 5.23 3.72
N CYS A 132 -0.50 4.75 2.52
CA CYS A 132 -0.43 3.33 2.15
C CYS A 132 1.01 2.79 2.20
N GLY A 133 1.99 3.63 1.86
CA GLY A 133 3.42 3.30 1.81
C GLY A 133 3.83 2.46 0.58
N ASP A 134 2.87 1.80 -0.07
CA ASP A 134 3.06 1.05 -1.31
C ASP A 134 2.05 1.44 -2.40
N ALA A 135 1.77 2.74 -2.54
CA ALA A 135 0.80 3.25 -3.53
C ALA A 135 1.31 3.08 -4.98
N HIS A 136 0.82 2.07 -5.69
CA HIS A 136 1.12 1.83 -7.11
C HIS A 136 -0.12 1.32 -7.85
N LEU A 137 -0.15 1.39 -9.20
CA LEU A 137 -1.33 0.98 -10.01
C LEU A 137 -1.89 -0.42 -9.64
N GLY A 138 -1.01 -1.40 -9.45
CA GLY A 138 -1.41 -2.76 -9.06
C GLY A 138 -1.90 -2.93 -7.60
N ASN A 139 -1.93 -1.87 -6.79
CA ASN A 139 -2.36 -1.88 -5.39
C ASN A 139 -3.81 -1.36 -5.22
N PHE A 140 -4.51 -1.15 -6.33
CA PHE A 140 -5.93 -0.83 -6.34
C PHE A 140 -6.72 -2.02 -6.89
N GLY A 141 -7.94 -2.22 -6.40
CA GLY A 141 -8.81 -3.24 -6.96
C GLY A 141 -10.07 -3.49 -6.16
N PHE A 142 -10.80 -4.49 -6.63
CA PHE A 142 -12.14 -4.82 -6.17
C PHE A 142 -12.13 -5.73 -4.95
N TYR A 143 -13.07 -5.50 -4.04
CA TYR A 143 -13.41 -6.40 -2.93
C TYR A 143 -14.88 -6.19 -2.53
N ALA A 144 -15.43 -7.08 -1.71
CA ALA A 144 -16.80 -6.95 -1.23
C ALA A 144 -16.86 -6.10 0.05
N SER A 145 -17.83 -5.17 0.11
CA SER A 145 -18.21 -4.50 1.36
C SER A 145 -18.88 -5.48 2.34
N PRO A 146 -19.09 -5.09 3.62
CA PRO A 146 -19.88 -5.88 4.57
C PRO A 146 -21.29 -6.23 4.04
N GLU A 147 -21.90 -5.35 3.26
CA GLU A 147 -23.20 -5.56 2.59
C GLU A 147 -23.11 -6.44 1.34
N ARG A 148 -21.90 -6.89 0.97
CA ARG A 148 -21.55 -7.65 -0.23
C ARG A 148 -21.69 -6.89 -1.55
N ASP A 149 -21.70 -5.55 -1.49
CA ASP A 149 -21.53 -4.71 -2.67
C ASP A 149 -20.08 -4.78 -3.17
N LEU A 150 -19.87 -4.79 -4.49
CA LEU A 150 -18.52 -4.74 -5.04
C LEU A 150 -18.02 -3.29 -5.04
N VAL A 151 -16.92 -3.04 -4.34
CA VAL A 151 -16.27 -1.73 -4.22
C VAL A 151 -14.85 -1.79 -4.76
N ILE A 152 -14.29 -0.64 -5.16
CA ILE A 152 -12.88 -0.49 -5.56
C ILE A 152 -12.15 0.43 -4.58
N ASP A 153 -10.98 0.01 -4.09
CA ASP A 153 -10.12 0.84 -3.23
C ASP A 153 -8.67 0.29 -3.22
N LEU A 154 -7.81 0.86 -2.38
CA LEU A 154 -6.50 0.31 -2.01
C LEU A 154 -6.63 -1.13 -1.47
N ASN A 155 -5.66 -2.00 -1.74
CA ASN A 155 -5.75 -3.45 -1.49
C ASN A 155 -4.65 -4.07 -0.60
N ASP A 156 -3.50 -3.41 -0.48
CA ASP A 156 -2.35 -3.85 0.30
C ASP A 156 -1.88 -2.72 1.22
N PHE A 157 -1.76 -3.06 2.49
CA PHE A 157 -1.52 -2.14 3.61
C PHE A 157 -0.34 -2.60 4.46
N ASP A 158 0.44 -3.58 3.97
CA ASP A 158 1.63 -4.10 4.65
C ASP A 158 2.57 -2.94 5.08
N GLU A 159 2.68 -1.90 4.26
CA GLU A 159 3.56 -0.74 4.51
C GLU A 159 2.84 0.49 5.10
N ALA A 160 1.54 0.42 5.34
CA ALA A 160 0.73 1.57 5.74
C ALA A 160 1.21 2.18 7.07
N HIS A 161 1.37 3.50 7.11
CA HIS A 161 1.98 4.19 8.24
C HIS A 161 1.68 5.70 8.18
N PRO A 162 1.63 6.45 9.31
CA PRO A 162 1.72 7.89 9.29
C PRO A 162 2.99 8.34 8.58
N GLY A 163 2.88 9.22 7.58
CA GLY A 163 4.02 9.64 6.78
C GLY A 163 3.66 10.75 5.83
N ALA A 164 4.67 11.33 5.18
CA ALA A 164 4.47 12.44 4.25
C ALA A 164 3.58 11.99 3.08
N TRP A 165 2.46 12.68 2.83
CA TRP A 165 1.52 12.35 1.74
C TRP A 165 2.19 12.35 0.35
N GLU A 166 3.29 13.09 0.21
CA GLU A 166 4.09 13.14 -1.01
C GLU A 166 4.75 11.80 -1.34
N TRP A 167 5.02 10.94 -0.35
CA TRP A 167 5.64 9.64 -0.56
C TRP A 167 4.75 8.72 -1.38
N ASP A 168 3.49 8.59 -0.99
CA ASP A 168 2.49 7.81 -1.72
C ASP A 168 2.25 8.38 -3.11
N LEU A 169 2.09 9.69 -3.23
CA LEU A 169 1.82 10.30 -4.54
C LEU A 169 3.02 10.15 -5.48
N ARG A 170 4.26 10.31 -5.00
CA ARG A 170 5.49 10.05 -5.77
C ARG A 170 5.57 8.60 -6.22
N ARG A 171 5.28 7.64 -5.33
CA ARG A 171 5.28 6.22 -5.67
C ARG A 171 4.24 5.89 -6.71
N LEU A 172 3.04 6.45 -6.60
CA LEU A 172 1.95 6.22 -7.53
C LEU A 172 2.31 6.74 -8.93
N VAL A 173 2.77 7.99 -9.04
CA VAL A 173 3.08 8.58 -10.35
C VAL A 173 4.28 7.92 -11.02
N ALA A 174 5.29 7.51 -10.26
CA ALA A 174 6.40 6.72 -10.80
C ALA A 174 5.89 5.36 -11.34
N SER A 175 4.99 4.70 -10.62
CA SER A 175 4.40 3.44 -11.07
C SER A 175 3.60 3.57 -12.37
N ILE A 176 2.90 4.70 -12.55
CA ILE A 176 2.14 5.01 -13.77
C ILE A 176 3.08 5.15 -14.97
N TRP A 177 4.18 5.89 -14.82
CA TRP A 177 5.13 6.09 -15.90
C TRP A 177 5.87 4.81 -16.28
N VAL A 178 6.31 4.03 -15.28
CA VAL A 178 6.96 2.73 -15.49
C VAL A 178 6.01 1.73 -16.16
N ALA A 179 4.74 1.70 -15.74
CA ALA A 179 3.73 0.86 -16.38
C ALA A 179 3.46 1.29 -17.83
N GLY A 180 3.33 2.60 -18.09
CA GLY A 180 3.13 3.14 -19.44
C GLY A 180 4.27 2.75 -20.39
N ARG A 181 5.53 2.89 -19.96
CA ARG A 181 6.68 2.41 -20.75
C ARG A 181 6.66 0.91 -20.97
N HIS A 182 6.29 0.13 -19.95
CA HIS A 182 6.18 -1.32 -20.04
C HIS A 182 5.15 -1.78 -21.08
N THR A 183 4.04 -1.05 -21.23
CA THR A 183 2.99 -1.33 -22.21
C THR A 183 3.20 -0.62 -23.56
N GLY A 184 4.32 0.07 -23.75
CA GLY A 184 4.69 0.70 -25.02
C GLY A 184 4.07 2.08 -25.27
N ALA A 185 3.54 2.75 -24.24
CA ALA A 185 3.06 4.12 -24.34
C ALA A 185 4.22 5.11 -24.58
N SER A 186 3.96 6.15 -25.35
CA SER A 186 4.92 7.25 -25.55
C SER A 186 5.12 8.08 -24.27
N GLU A 187 6.23 8.83 -24.19
CA GLU A 187 6.50 9.74 -23.08
C GLU A 187 5.38 10.79 -22.89
N SER A 188 4.76 11.25 -23.98
CA SER A 188 3.62 12.18 -23.90
C SER A 188 2.39 11.50 -23.28
N GLN A 189 2.10 10.26 -23.66
CA GLN A 189 0.98 9.52 -23.08
C GLN A 189 1.22 9.20 -21.60
N CYS A 190 2.46 8.86 -21.21
CA CYS A 190 2.83 8.68 -19.81
C CYS A 190 2.66 9.98 -19.02
N HIS A 191 3.07 11.11 -19.61
CA HIS A 191 2.85 12.44 -19.04
C HIS A 191 1.36 12.72 -18.80
N ASP A 192 0.51 12.46 -19.79
CA ASP A 192 -0.93 12.71 -19.71
C ASP A 192 -1.60 11.82 -18.66
N SER A 193 -1.19 10.55 -18.55
CA SER A 193 -1.63 9.65 -17.49
C SER A 193 -1.26 10.15 -16.09
N VAL A 194 -0.02 10.61 -15.89
CA VAL A 194 0.41 11.17 -14.59
C VAL A 194 -0.30 12.49 -14.28
N ALA A 195 -0.47 13.36 -15.28
CA ALA A 195 -1.20 14.61 -15.12
C ALA A 195 -2.66 14.36 -14.71
N SER A 196 -3.34 13.40 -15.35
CA SER A 196 -4.69 12.94 -14.99
C SER A 196 -4.77 12.46 -13.54
N CYS A 197 -3.84 11.60 -13.12
CA CYS A 197 -3.77 11.10 -11.73
C CYS A 197 -3.63 12.23 -10.70
N VAL A 198 -2.70 13.16 -10.93
CA VAL A 198 -2.41 14.22 -9.95
C VAL A 198 -3.52 15.28 -9.93
N ALA A 199 -4.10 15.60 -11.09
CA ALA A 199 -5.26 16.48 -11.18
C ALA A 199 -6.46 15.91 -10.40
N ALA A 200 -6.79 14.63 -10.63
CA ALA A 200 -7.84 13.93 -9.92
C ALA A 200 -7.58 13.88 -8.41
N TYR A 201 -6.35 13.59 -7.99
CA TYR A 201 -5.96 13.62 -6.57
C TYR A 201 -6.18 15.02 -5.97
N ARG A 202 -5.68 16.07 -6.63
CA ARG A 202 -5.76 17.47 -6.17
C ARG A 202 -7.20 17.95 -6.05
N GLU A 203 -8.03 17.57 -7.01
CA GLU A 203 -9.46 17.94 -7.05
C GLU A 203 -10.25 17.20 -5.98
N GLU A 204 -10.01 15.90 -5.82
CA GLU A 204 -10.73 15.11 -4.83
C GLU A 204 -10.34 15.47 -3.39
N VAL A 205 -9.04 15.67 -3.10
CA VAL A 205 -8.64 16.16 -1.77
C VAL A 205 -9.25 17.53 -1.50
N ARG A 206 -9.37 18.42 -2.50
CA ARG A 206 -10.06 19.70 -2.31
C ARG A 206 -11.54 19.49 -2.03
N PHE A 207 -12.22 18.67 -2.82
CA PHE A 207 -13.64 18.39 -2.64
C PHE A 207 -13.90 17.82 -1.24
N LEU A 208 -13.22 16.74 -0.86
CA LEU A 208 -13.36 16.13 0.45
C LEU A 208 -12.93 17.06 1.57
N ALA A 209 -11.89 17.89 1.39
CA ALA A 209 -11.53 18.90 2.37
C ALA A 209 -12.64 19.93 2.62
N ASN A 210 -13.64 20.04 1.74
CA ASN A 210 -14.83 20.88 1.90
C ASN A 210 -15.99 20.22 2.65
N GLU A 211 -16.06 18.90 2.68
CA GLU A 211 -17.19 18.16 3.24
C GLU A 211 -17.20 18.12 4.78
N PRO A 212 -18.34 17.87 5.44
CA PRO A 212 -18.39 17.57 6.87
C PRO A 212 -17.56 16.32 7.22
N LEU A 213 -16.83 16.33 8.35
CA LEU A 213 -15.90 15.26 8.73
C LEU A 213 -16.55 13.86 8.76
N LEU A 214 -17.75 13.76 9.35
CA LEU A 214 -18.46 12.48 9.44
C LEU A 214 -18.92 11.99 8.07
N SER A 215 -19.43 12.89 7.21
CA SER A 215 -19.90 12.55 5.86
C SER A 215 -18.78 12.00 4.97
N ARG A 216 -17.55 12.49 5.12
CA ARG A 216 -16.37 11.97 4.40
C ARG A 216 -16.13 10.49 4.68
N SER A 217 -16.39 10.06 5.92
CA SER A 217 -16.16 8.68 6.35
C SER A 217 -17.08 7.66 5.67
N TYR A 218 -18.18 8.11 5.03
CA TYR A 218 -19.14 7.27 4.32
C TYR A 218 -18.96 7.29 2.79
N GLN A 219 -18.07 8.12 2.24
CA GLN A 219 -17.87 8.20 0.79
C GLN A 219 -17.28 6.90 0.26
N ARG A 220 -18.02 6.16 -0.56
CA ARG A 220 -17.58 4.93 -1.23
C ARG A 220 -17.65 5.09 -2.76
N ILE A 221 -16.79 4.34 -3.45
CA ILE A 221 -16.83 4.17 -4.89
C ILE A 221 -17.20 2.74 -5.17
N ASP A 222 -18.43 2.54 -5.61
CA ASP A 222 -18.90 1.27 -6.16
C ASP A 222 -18.63 1.20 -7.66
N VAL A 223 -18.93 0.05 -8.25
CA VAL A 223 -18.73 -0.20 -9.68
C VAL A 223 -19.55 0.75 -10.55
N ASP A 224 -20.73 1.16 -10.12
CA ASP A 224 -21.63 1.98 -10.91
C ASP A 224 -21.09 3.42 -11.02
N ARG A 225 -20.67 4.02 -9.89
CA ARG A 225 -19.98 5.31 -9.89
C ARG A 225 -18.65 5.26 -10.64
N LEU A 226 -17.96 4.13 -10.61
CA LEU A 226 -16.73 3.93 -11.38
C LEU A 226 -17.00 3.96 -12.90
N HIS A 227 -18.10 3.36 -13.36
CA HIS A 227 -18.52 3.41 -14.77
C HIS A 227 -18.91 4.81 -15.23
N GLU A 228 -19.56 5.58 -14.37
CA GLU A 228 -19.90 6.99 -14.63
C GLU A 228 -18.64 7.85 -14.78
N THR A 229 -17.61 7.57 -13.97
CA THR A 229 -16.36 8.34 -13.93
C THR A 229 -15.40 7.96 -15.05
N ALA A 230 -15.32 6.67 -15.43
CA ALA A 230 -14.52 6.22 -16.56
C ALA A 230 -15.16 6.73 -17.87
N THR A 231 -14.41 7.44 -18.72
CA THR A 231 -14.93 7.94 -20.01
C THR A 231 -14.54 7.04 -21.18
N ASP A 232 -13.38 6.41 -21.09
CA ASP A 232 -12.85 5.49 -22.08
C ASP A 232 -13.63 4.18 -22.14
N THR A 233 -13.94 3.75 -23.35
CA THR A 233 -14.78 2.57 -23.59
C THR A 233 -14.02 1.26 -23.34
N ALA A 234 -12.72 1.21 -23.61
CA ALA A 234 -11.90 0.04 -23.34
C ALA A 234 -11.76 -0.18 -21.82
N LEU A 235 -11.52 0.90 -21.06
CA LEU A 235 -11.48 0.86 -19.60
C LEU A 235 -12.82 0.44 -19.00
N ARG A 236 -13.95 0.99 -19.46
CA ARG A 236 -15.29 0.54 -19.02
C ARG A 236 -15.47 -0.97 -19.26
N GLY A 237 -15.03 -1.45 -20.43
CA GLY A 237 -15.05 -2.87 -20.76
C GLY A 237 -14.18 -3.72 -19.81
N GLU A 238 -12.98 -3.27 -19.47
CA GLU A 238 -12.10 -3.94 -18.50
C GLU A 238 -12.64 -3.92 -17.08
N ILE A 239 -13.21 -2.79 -16.62
CA ILE A 239 -13.88 -2.66 -15.32
C ILE A 239 -15.01 -3.67 -15.22
N SER A 240 -15.89 -3.73 -16.23
CA SER A 240 -17.01 -4.68 -16.24
C SER A 240 -16.52 -6.13 -16.18
N ARG A 241 -15.49 -6.48 -16.96
CA ARG A 241 -14.88 -7.82 -16.95
C ARG A 241 -14.21 -8.13 -15.61
N ALA A 242 -13.48 -7.19 -15.03
CA ALA A 242 -12.84 -7.34 -13.73
C ALA A 242 -13.88 -7.49 -12.62
N ALA A 243 -14.95 -6.68 -12.63
CA ALA A 243 -16.05 -6.76 -11.69
C ALA A 243 -16.80 -8.09 -11.78
N LYS A 244 -17.09 -8.57 -13.00
CA LYS A 244 -17.71 -9.90 -13.22
C LYS A 244 -16.83 -11.04 -12.69
N ARG A 245 -15.52 -10.97 -12.91
CA ARG A 245 -14.55 -11.93 -12.35
C ARG A 245 -14.47 -11.83 -10.82
N ALA A 246 -14.48 -10.63 -10.27
CA ALA A 246 -14.44 -10.40 -8.83
C ALA A 246 -15.67 -11.01 -8.12
N ARG A 247 -16.88 -10.78 -8.64
CA ARG A 247 -18.13 -11.35 -8.11
C ARG A 247 -18.18 -12.88 -8.09
N SER A 248 -17.39 -13.57 -8.93
CA SER A 248 -17.32 -15.04 -8.93
C SER A 248 -16.25 -15.61 -8.01
N ARG A 249 -15.43 -14.76 -7.36
CA ARG A 249 -14.36 -15.16 -6.46
C ARG A 249 -14.82 -15.04 -5.02
N THR A 250 -15.66 -15.97 -4.60
CA THR A 250 -16.16 -16.14 -3.22
C THR A 250 -15.74 -17.51 -2.68
N SER A 251 -15.71 -17.66 -1.34
CA SER A 251 -15.25 -18.89 -0.66
C SER A 251 -16.02 -20.14 -1.10
N ASP A 252 -17.35 -20.07 -1.10
CA ASP A 252 -18.29 -21.11 -1.51
C ASP A 252 -18.07 -21.58 -2.96
N ARG A 253 -17.94 -20.64 -3.91
CA ARG A 253 -17.74 -20.96 -5.33
C ARG A 253 -16.36 -21.48 -5.66
N ALA A 254 -15.38 -21.21 -4.80
CA ALA A 254 -14.01 -21.63 -5.01
C ALA A 254 -13.72 -23.01 -4.41
N LEU A 255 -14.62 -23.54 -3.56
CA LEU A 255 -14.50 -24.82 -2.87
C LEU A 255 -14.06 -25.97 -3.80
N PRO A 256 -14.71 -26.26 -4.94
CA PRO A 256 -14.35 -27.43 -5.77
C PRO A 256 -12.98 -27.32 -6.46
N ARG A 257 -12.43 -26.10 -6.56
CA ARG A 257 -11.12 -25.85 -7.18
C ARG A 257 -9.99 -25.90 -6.17
N PHE A 258 -10.31 -25.72 -4.90
CA PHE A 258 -9.35 -25.46 -3.84
C PHE A 258 -9.19 -26.60 -2.87
N THR A 259 -10.13 -27.51 -2.86
CA THR A 259 -10.10 -28.66 -1.97
C THR A 259 -10.13 -29.96 -2.76
N THR A 260 -9.61 -31.00 -2.12
CA THR A 260 -9.65 -32.39 -2.56
C THR A 260 -10.00 -33.23 -1.33
N GLU A 261 -10.63 -34.38 -1.53
CA GLU A 261 -10.83 -35.32 -0.44
C GLU A 261 -9.61 -36.25 -0.32
N ARG A 262 -9.10 -36.41 0.90
CA ARG A 262 -8.11 -37.43 1.26
C ARG A 262 -8.52 -38.07 2.58
N ASP A 263 -8.55 -39.39 2.62
CA ASP A 263 -8.89 -40.17 3.82
C ASP A 263 -10.23 -39.76 4.47
N GLY A 264 -11.22 -39.41 3.63
CA GLY A 264 -12.55 -38.96 4.07
C GLY A 264 -12.57 -37.56 4.69
N ARG A 265 -11.47 -36.81 4.61
CA ARG A 265 -11.36 -35.42 5.06
C ARG A 265 -11.11 -34.50 3.87
N ARG A 266 -11.69 -33.31 3.96
CA ARG A 266 -11.45 -32.26 2.99
C ARG A 266 -10.11 -31.59 3.27
N CYS A 267 -9.27 -31.50 2.25
CA CYS A 267 -7.96 -30.86 2.34
C CYS A 267 -7.82 -29.81 1.24
N ILE A 268 -7.03 -28.77 1.49
CA ILE A 268 -6.61 -27.79 0.50
C ILE A 268 -5.68 -28.48 -0.52
N VAL A 269 -5.84 -28.15 -1.80
CA VAL A 269 -5.02 -28.68 -2.91
C VAL A 269 -3.56 -28.24 -2.73
N ASP A 270 -2.66 -29.22 -2.85
CA ASP A 270 -1.22 -29.02 -2.81
C ASP A 270 -0.69 -28.63 -4.20
N GLU A 271 0.05 -27.51 -4.30
CA GLU A 271 0.61 -26.98 -5.56
C GLU A 271 2.02 -26.39 -5.31
N PRO A 272 3.04 -27.21 -5.00
CA PRO A 272 4.37 -26.70 -4.66
C PRO A 272 5.03 -25.96 -5.83
N PRO A 273 5.80 -24.87 -5.58
CA PRO A 273 6.08 -24.28 -4.27
C PRO A 273 5.02 -23.24 -3.82
N LEU A 274 3.97 -23.01 -4.61
CA LEU A 274 2.99 -21.94 -4.42
C LEU A 274 2.01 -22.21 -3.29
N ILE A 275 1.61 -23.48 -3.12
CA ILE A 275 0.77 -23.95 -2.04
C ILE A 275 1.38 -25.24 -1.53
N THR A 276 1.68 -25.27 -0.25
CA THR A 276 2.34 -26.41 0.38
C THR A 276 1.63 -26.72 1.67
N ARG A 277 1.52 -28.01 1.97
CA ARG A 277 1.07 -28.47 3.29
C ARG A 277 1.96 -27.94 4.40
N VAL A 278 1.33 -27.73 5.56
CA VAL A 278 1.98 -27.29 6.78
C VAL A 278 2.22 -28.53 7.66
N PRO A 279 3.40 -28.67 8.30
CA PRO A 279 3.61 -29.73 9.29
C PRO A 279 2.62 -29.65 10.45
N ASP A 280 2.22 -30.81 11.01
CA ASP A 280 1.17 -30.88 12.04
C ASP A 280 1.43 -29.96 13.26
N ALA A 281 2.68 -29.87 13.72
CA ALA A 281 3.03 -28.99 14.84
C ALA A 281 2.81 -27.50 14.51
N GLU A 282 3.15 -27.07 13.29
CA GLU A 282 2.93 -25.69 12.84
C GLU A 282 1.43 -25.44 12.59
N ALA A 283 0.69 -26.43 12.09
CA ALA A 283 -0.76 -26.35 11.92
C ALA A 283 -1.48 -26.18 13.27
N GLU A 284 -1.04 -26.89 14.32
CA GLU A 284 -1.57 -26.76 15.68
C GLU A 284 -1.29 -25.37 16.27
N SER A 285 -0.06 -24.84 16.12
CA SER A 285 0.25 -23.46 16.54
C SER A 285 -0.65 -22.44 15.83
N ILE A 286 -0.87 -22.59 14.52
CA ILE A 286 -1.77 -21.71 13.76
C ILE A 286 -3.22 -21.83 14.25
N ALA A 287 -3.68 -23.05 14.55
CA ALA A 287 -5.03 -23.29 15.05
C ALA A 287 -5.25 -22.58 16.40
N ALA A 288 -4.33 -22.73 17.35
CA ALA A 288 -4.38 -22.04 18.64
C ALA A 288 -4.37 -20.51 18.47
N SER A 289 -3.53 -19.98 17.58
CA SER A 289 -3.48 -18.55 17.27
C SER A 289 -4.77 -18.01 16.63
N LEU A 290 -5.54 -18.84 15.93
CA LEU A 290 -6.83 -18.43 15.38
C LEU A 290 -7.88 -18.20 16.47
N ASP A 291 -7.81 -18.91 17.60
CA ASP A 291 -8.67 -18.65 18.75
C ASP A 291 -8.38 -17.27 19.36
N GLU A 292 -7.10 -16.88 19.50
CA GLU A 292 -6.71 -15.53 19.94
C GLU A 292 -7.17 -14.45 18.97
N TYR A 293 -7.13 -14.73 17.66
CA TYR A 293 -7.60 -13.79 16.64
C TYR A 293 -9.10 -13.45 16.81
N LEU A 294 -9.93 -14.39 17.27
CA LEU A 294 -11.36 -14.13 17.50
C LEU A 294 -11.59 -13.00 18.50
N ASP A 295 -10.70 -12.78 19.47
CA ASP A 295 -10.77 -11.66 20.43
C ASP A 295 -10.57 -10.29 19.78
N THR A 296 -9.98 -10.23 18.58
CA THR A 296 -9.74 -8.97 17.85
C THR A 296 -10.94 -8.53 17.01
N LEU A 297 -11.91 -9.41 16.78
CA LEU A 297 -13.09 -9.13 15.97
C LEU A 297 -14.17 -8.37 16.75
N ALA A 298 -15.00 -7.62 16.03
CA ALA A 298 -16.22 -7.05 16.62
C ALA A 298 -17.12 -8.18 17.18
N PRO A 299 -17.79 -7.99 18.33
CA PRO A 299 -18.46 -9.10 19.04
C PRO A 299 -19.47 -9.90 18.20
N HIS A 300 -20.20 -9.25 17.30
CA HIS A 300 -21.17 -9.92 16.42
C HIS A 300 -20.47 -10.76 15.33
N TRP A 301 -19.37 -10.27 14.74
CA TRP A 301 -18.58 -11.04 13.78
C TRP A 301 -17.83 -12.19 14.44
N ARG A 302 -17.33 -11.99 15.66
CA ARG A 302 -16.77 -13.06 16.49
C ARG A 302 -17.76 -14.19 16.69
N ARG A 303 -19.02 -13.87 17.02
CA ARG A 303 -20.08 -14.87 17.22
C ARG A 303 -20.38 -15.65 15.94
N VAL A 304 -20.38 -14.98 14.78
CA VAL A 304 -20.56 -15.63 13.47
C VAL A 304 -19.40 -16.57 13.18
N LEU A 305 -18.16 -16.08 13.24
CA LEU A 305 -16.99 -16.87 12.87
C LEU A 305 -16.71 -18.01 13.86
N GLY A 306 -17.01 -17.83 15.14
CA GLY A 306 -16.92 -18.90 16.14
C GLY A 306 -17.93 -20.04 15.96
N GLY A 307 -18.85 -19.95 14.99
CA GLY A 307 -19.69 -21.06 14.55
C GLY A 307 -19.04 -21.96 13.50
N TYR A 308 -17.85 -21.60 13.01
CA TYR A 308 -17.09 -22.39 12.03
C TYR A 308 -15.99 -23.21 12.72
N THR A 309 -15.69 -24.38 12.17
CA THR A 309 -14.64 -25.29 12.63
C THR A 309 -13.49 -25.29 11.63
N LEU A 310 -12.25 -25.20 12.10
CA LEU A 310 -11.06 -25.31 11.27
C LEU A 310 -10.93 -26.75 10.72
N VAL A 311 -10.78 -26.87 9.40
CA VAL A 311 -10.71 -28.17 8.70
C VAL A 311 -9.30 -28.46 8.18
N ASP A 312 -8.64 -27.47 7.58
CA ASP A 312 -7.30 -27.64 7.01
C ASP A 312 -6.55 -26.31 6.89
N ILE A 313 -5.22 -26.38 6.87
CA ILE A 313 -4.32 -25.22 6.72
C ILE A 313 -3.26 -25.52 5.66
N ALA A 314 -3.05 -24.56 4.76
CA ALA A 314 -1.97 -24.62 3.78
C ALA A 314 -1.14 -23.33 3.79
N HIS A 315 0.17 -23.46 3.62
CA HIS A 315 1.04 -22.33 3.34
C HIS A 315 0.83 -21.87 1.89
N LYS A 316 0.76 -20.56 1.65
CA LYS A 316 0.52 -19.96 0.33
C LYS A 316 1.48 -18.82 0.02
N VAL A 317 2.09 -18.86 -1.16
CA VAL A 317 2.89 -17.75 -1.71
C VAL A 317 1.98 -16.62 -2.22
N VAL A 318 2.27 -15.37 -1.84
CA VAL A 318 1.47 -14.18 -2.18
C VAL A 318 2.32 -12.99 -2.67
N GLY A 319 1.74 -12.16 -3.55
CA GLY A 319 2.30 -10.86 -3.96
C GLY A 319 3.60 -10.92 -4.76
N VAL A 320 4.24 -9.77 -5.00
CA VAL A 320 5.63 -9.69 -5.50
C VAL A 320 6.56 -9.30 -4.34
N GLY A 321 6.25 -8.18 -3.67
CA GLY A 321 6.98 -7.72 -2.48
C GLY A 321 6.89 -8.65 -1.28
N SER A 322 5.76 -9.34 -1.09
CA SER A 322 5.55 -10.26 0.05
C SER A 322 6.04 -11.70 -0.19
N VAL A 323 6.63 -12.02 -1.36
CA VAL A 323 7.13 -13.39 -1.63
C VAL A 323 8.23 -13.76 -0.65
N GLY A 324 8.09 -14.93 -0.01
CA GLY A 324 9.00 -15.38 1.04
C GLY A 324 8.63 -14.90 2.44
N LEU A 325 7.60 -14.06 2.60
CA LEU A 325 6.93 -13.92 3.90
C LEU A 325 5.99 -15.10 4.11
N ARG A 326 5.75 -15.44 5.39
CA ARG A 326 4.83 -16.50 5.76
C ARG A 326 3.40 -16.03 5.50
N ALA A 327 2.66 -16.82 4.74
CA ALA A 327 1.23 -16.62 4.59
C ALA A 327 0.53 -17.97 4.53
N TYR A 328 -0.61 -18.07 5.21
CA TYR A 328 -1.39 -19.29 5.34
C TYR A 328 -2.80 -19.05 4.86
N VAL A 329 -3.43 -20.12 4.39
CA VAL A 329 -4.87 -20.19 4.11
C VAL A 329 -5.45 -21.26 5.02
N ALA A 330 -6.44 -20.87 5.83
CA ALA A 330 -7.18 -21.75 6.71
C ALA A 330 -8.59 -21.96 6.14
N LEU A 331 -8.98 -23.22 5.94
CA LEU A 331 -10.33 -23.60 5.54
C LEU A 331 -11.16 -23.84 6.81
N LEU A 332 -12.27 -23.13 6.95
CA LEU A 332 -13.25 -23.39 8.00
C LEU A 332 -14.59 -23.83 7.40
N GLU A 333 -15.28 -24.71 8.11
CA GLU A 333 -16.57 -25.26 7.75
C GLU A 333 -17.59 -25.00 8.86
N GLY A 334 -18.77 -24.50 8.48
CA GLY A 334 -19.82 -24.06 9.37
C GLY A 334 -20.91 -25.12 9.53
N SER A 335 -22.15 -24.70 9.33
CA SER A 335 -23.35 -25.50 9.60
C SER A 335 -23.60 -26.65 8.61
N SER A 336 -22.91 -26.64 7.47
CA SER A 336 -23.01 -27.68 6.44
C SER A 336 -21.70 -27.76 5.65
N ALA A 337 -21.50 -28.85 4.91
CA ALA A 337 -20.31 -29.06 4.09
C ALA A 337 -20.12 -28.03 2.96
N ASP A 338 -21.14 -27.23 2.61
CA ASP A 338 -21.03 -26.16 1.61
C ASP A 338 -20.90 -24.76 2.25
N ASP A 339 -21.11 -24.67 3.56
CA ASP A 339 -20.97 -23.44 4.35
C ASP A 339 -19.51 -23.27 4.77
N VAL A 340 -18.71 -22.65 3.90
CA VAL A 340 -17.26 -22.52 4.12
C VAL A 340 -16.76 -21.08 4.12
N VAL A 341 -15.73 -20.85 4.93
CA VAL A 341 -14.95 -19.62 4.95
C VAL A 341 -13.49 -19.97 4.79
N PHE A 342 -12.80 -19.29 3.88
CA PHE A 342 -11.34 -19.32 3.85
C PHE A 342 -10.81 -18.07 4.52
N LEU A 343 -9.94 -18.23 5.52
CA LEU A 343 -9.15 -17.13 6.09
C LEU A 343 -7.75 -17.13 5.49
N GLN A 344 -7.16 -15.95 5.37
CA GLN A 344 -5.77 -15.74 5.03
C GLN A 344 -5.07 -15.06 6.20
N LEU A 345 -4.01 -15.69 6.69
CA LEU A 345 -3.08 -15.12 7.65
C LEU A 345 -1.85 -14.64 6.87
N LYS A 346 -1.48 -13.37 7.00
CA LYS A 346 -0.27 -12.80 6.38
C LYS A 346 0.66 -12.29 7.49
N GLN A 347 1.93 -12.68 7.42
CA GLN A 347 2.95 -12.18 8.33
C GLN A 347 3.08 -10.66 8.14
N ALA A 348 2.88 -9.92 9.24
CA ALA A 348 3.07 -8.49 9.30
C ALA A 348 4.50 -8.19 9.77
N ARG A 349 5.21 -7.37 9.00
CA ARG A 349 6.53 -6.85 9.39
C ARG A 349 6.42 -5.40 9.78
N ARG A 350 7.51 -4.87 10.36
CA ARG A 350 7.70 -3.44 10.50
C ARG A 350 7.66 -2.77 9.12
N SER A 351 6.86 -1.70 8.98
CA SER A 351 6.79 -0.94 7.73
C SER A 351 8.16 -0.40 7.34
N VAL A 352 8.47 -0.39 6.04
CA VAL A 352 9.67 0.22 5.47
C VAL A 352 9.72 1.73 5.73
N LEU A 353 8.57 2.38 5.95
CA LEU A 353 8.47 3.80 6.28
C LEU A 353 8.82 4.08 7.75
N ALA A 354 8.64 3.11 8.64
CA ALA A 354 8.72 3.30 10.09
C ALA A 354 10.09 3.86 10.54
N ARG A 355 11.18 3.45 9.89
CA ARG A 355 12.54 3.95 10.19
C ARG A 355 12.70 5.45 9.94
N PHE A 356 12.00 5.99 8.95
CA PHE A 356 12.06 7.41 8.60
C PHE A 356 11.13 8.25 9.46
N VAL A 357 10.10 7.64 10.04
CA VAL A 357 9.12 8.33 10.87
C VAL A 357 9.54 8.37 12.34
N HIS A 358 10.00 7.23 12.88
CA HIS A 358 10.29 7.09 14.31
C HIS A 358 11.54 6.25 14.63
N GLY A 359 12.51 6.16 13.71
CA GLY A 359 13.82 5.57 13.98
C GLY A 359 13.74 4.09 14.34
N ASP A 360 14.10 3.70 15.57
CA ASP A 360 13.94 2.33 16.09
C ASP A 360 12.93 2.24 17.23
N SER A 361 12.20 3.31 17.51
CA SER A 361 11.19 3.32 18.57
C SER A 361 10.05 2.34 18.26
N ALA A 362 9.63 1.55 19.25
CA ALA A 362 8.48 0.66 19.12
C ALA A 362 7.16 1.42 19.30
N TRP A 363 6.68 2.08 18.24
CA TRP A 363 5.37 2.78 18.25
C TRP A 363 4.17 1.82 18.24
N HIS A 364 4.34 0.62 17.69
CA HIS A 364 3.28 -0.38 17.59
C HIS A 364 3.63 -1.59 18.42
N ALA A 365 2.74 -1.98 19.33
CA ALA A 365 2.86 -3.22 20.08
C ALA A 365 2.77 -4.45 19.16
N HIS A 366 1.92 -4.38 18.12
CA HIS A 366 1.71 -5.46 17.17
C HIS A 366 1.60 -4.95 15.73
N GLN A 367 2.43 -5.46 14.82
CA GLN A 367 2.47 -5.07 13.41
C GLN A 367 1.23 -5.54 12.65
N GLY A 368 0.62 -6.67 13.05
CA GLY A 368 -0.67 -7.09 12.50
C GLY A 368 -1.78 -6.09 12.83
N GLN A 369 -1.78 -5.56 14.06
CA GLN A 369 -2.74 -4.54 14.49
C GLN A 369 -2.53 -3.24 13.70
N ARG A 370 -1.28 -2.82 13.52
CA ARG A 370 -0.92 -1.67 12.67
C ARG A 370 -1.56 -1.76 11.28
N VAL A 371 -1.37 -2.91 10.61
CA VAL A 371 -1.91 -3.11 9.26
C VAL A 371 -3.44 -3.02 9.26
N VAL A 372 -4.11 -3.66 10.23
CA VAL A 372 -5.57 -3.64 10.35
C VAL A 372 -6.12 -2.24 10.59
N GLU A 373 -5.59 -1.52 11.58
CA GLU A 373 -6.06 -0.18 11.95
C GLU A 373 -5.86 0.82 10.81
N TYR A 374 -4.72 0.75 10.11
CA TYR A 374 -4.44 1.66 8.99
C TYR A 374 -5.18 1.29 7.71
N GLN A 375 -5.47 0.01 7.49
CA GLN A 375 -6.42 -0.40 6.46
C GLN A 375 -7.81 0.21 6.71
N GLN A 376 -8.32 0.14 7.94
CA GLN A 376 -9.61 0.74 8.31
C GLN A 376 -9.60 2.28 8.18
N ALA A 377 -8.47 2.91 8.50
CA ALA A 377 -8.30 4.35 8.36
C ALA A 377 -8.31 4.81 6.88
N LEU A 378 -7.74 4.01 5.97
CA LEU A 378 -7.65 4.33 4.54
C LEU A 378 -8.89 3.89 3.74
N GLN A 379 -9.48 2.72 4.03
CA GLN A 379 -10.64 2.18 3.32
C GLN A 379 -11.99 2.55 3.95
N THR A 380 -12.95 2.99 3.13
CA THR A 380 -14.29 3.35 3.62
C THR A 380 -15.02 2.19 4.26
N VAL A 381 -14.90 1.04 3.61
CA VAL A 381 -15.42 -0.24 4.09
C VAL A 381 -14.25 -1.22 4.07
N SER A 382 -14.09 -1.98 5.13
CA SER A 382 -13.07 -3.03 5.22
C SER A 382 -13.75 -4.38 5.43
N ASP A 383 -12.97 -5.43 5.25
CA ASP A 383 -13.40 -6.79 5.56
C ASP A 383 -13.86 -6.89 7.03
N PRO A 384 -15.08 -7.39 7.31
CA PRO A 384 -15.56 -7.55 8.68
C PRO A 384 -14.76 -8.55 9.53
N LEU A 385 -14.03 -9.47 8.88
CA LEU A 385 -13.17 -10.47 9.53
C LEU A 385 -11.69 -10.05 9.50
N LEU A 386 -11.43 -8.75 9.38
CA LEU A 386 -10.08 -8.20 9.47
C LEU A 386 -9.65 -8.13 10.95
N GLY A 387 -8.63 -8.89 11.33
CA GLY A 387 -8.09 -8.95 12.69
C GLY A 387 -6.60 -9.33 12.70
N TRP A 388 -6.05 -9.69 13.85
CA TRP A 388 -4.62 -10.04 13.98
C TRP A 388 -4.37 -11.11 15.03
N THR A 389 -3.21 -11.76 14.94
CA THR A 389 -2.75 -12.78 15.90
C THR A 389 -1.22 -12.92 15.89
N SER A 390 -0.66 -13.66 16.84
CA SER A 390 0.75 -14.03 16.88
C SER A 390 0.90 -15.56 16.82
N ILE A 391 1.83 -16.05 16.00
CA ILE A 391 2.19 -17.47 15.89
C ILE A 391 3.69 -17.56 16.15
N ASP A 392 4.09 -18.30 17.19
CA ASP A 392 5.49 -18.54 17.56
C ASP A 392 6.35 -17.25 17.64
N GLY A 393 5.78 -16.17 18.20
CA GLY A 393 6.43 -14.86 18.33
C GLY A 393 6.46 -14.02 17.05
N LEU A 394 5.96 -14.53 15.92
CA LEU A 394 5.75 -13.78 14.68
C LEU A 394 4.33 -13.20 14.64
N GLN A 395 4.21 -11.99 14.11
CA GLN A 395 2.97 -11.22 14.12
C GLN A 395 2.25 -11.33 12.77
N TYR A 396 0.94 -11.52 12.79
CA TYR A 396 0.12 -11.73 11.59
C TYR A 396 -1.12 -10.84 11.63
N TYR A 397 -1.60 -10.46 10.45
CA TYR A 397 -2.99 -10.03 10.28
C TYR A 397 -3.78 -11.12 9.55
N VAL A 398 -5.08 -11.18 9.84
CA VAL A 398 -6.02 -12.18 9.35
C VAL A 398 -7.13 -11.47 8.60
N ARG A 399 -7.54 -12.02 7.45
CA ARG A 399 -8.65 -11.52 6.62
C ARG A 399 -9.32 -12.67 5.86
N GLN A 400 -10.48 -12.43 5.26
CA GLN A 400 -11.08 -13.37 4.32
C GLN A 400 -10.21 -13.56 3.08
N PHE A 401 -9.98 -14.81 2.73
CA PHE A 401 -9.33 -15.18 1.49
C PHE A 401 -10.34 -15.13 0.33
N ARG A 402 -10.03 -14.37 -0.72
CA ARG A 402 -10.93 -14.13 -1.87
C ARG A 402 -12.32 -13.60 -1.45
N ASN A 403 -12.35 -12.43 -0.83
CA ASN A 403 -13.57 -11.64 -0.63
C ASN A 403 -13.91 -10.80 -1.89
N MET A 404 -14.32 -11.47 -2.98
CA MET A 404 -14.52 -10.85 -4.31
C MET A 404 -13.29 -10.10 -4.83
N LYS A 405 -12.09 -10.57 -4.49
CA LYS A 405 -10.84 -9.88 -4.83
C LYS A 405 -10.61 -9.81 -6.35
N GLY A 406 -10.42 -8.61 -6.89
CA GLY A 406 -10.13 -8.40 -8.31
C GLY A 406 -9.15 -7.25 -8.55
N THR A 407 -8.41 -7.30 -9.66
CA THR A 407 -7.55 -6.20 -10.11
C THR A 407 -7.78 -5.95 -11.60
N ILE A 408 -7.45 -4.75 -12.05
CA ILE A 408 -7.46 -4.40 -13.47
C ILE A 408 -6.10 -4.79 -14.06
N PRO A 409 -6.05 -5.69 -15.07
CA PRO A 409 -4.78 -6.12 -15.66
C PRO A 409 -4.20 -4.99 -16.52
N LEU A 410 -3.01 -4.50 -16.14
CA LEU A 410 -2.40 -3.35 -16.81
C LEU A 410 -1.99 -3.64 -18.26
N ASP A 411 -1.57 -4.88 -18.56
CA ASP A 411 -1.20 -5.28 -19.92
C ASP A 411 -2.38 -5.26 -20.90
N ALA A 412 -3.61 -5.13 -20.40
CA ALA A 412 -4.82 -5.00 -21.20
C ALA A 412 -5.27 -3.55 -21.40
N LEU A 413 -4.57 -2.57 -20.80
CA LEU A 413 -4.88 -1.15 -20.92
C LEU A 413 -4.02 -0.53 -22.02
N ASP A 414 -4.67 0.05 -23.02
CA ASP A 414 -4.00 0.96 -23.94
C ASP A 414 -3.71 2.31 -23.24
N ALA A 415 -3.04 3.24 -23.94
CA ALA A 415 -2.64 4.51 -23.37
C ALA A 415 -3.82 5.41 -22.92
N ALA A 416 -4.96 5.35 -23.61
CA ALA A 416 -6.14 6.13 -23.24
C ALA A 416 -6.79 5.53 -22.00
N ALA A 417 -6.97 4.21 -21.99
CA ALA A 417 -7.50 3.46 -20.84
C ALA A 417 -6.60 3.62 -19.61
N LEU A 418 -5.27 3.66 -19.79
CA LEU A 418 -4.31 3.93 -18.71
C LEU A 418 -4.49 5.33 -18.14
N THR A 419 -4.72 6.33 -18.98
CA THR A 419 -4.91 7.73 -18.56
C THR A 419 -6.19 7.91 -17.72
N ASP A 420 -7.29 7.30 -18.15
CA ASP A 420 -8.54 7.31 -17.37
C ASP A 420 -8.38 6.52 -16.06
N TYR A 421 -7.72 5.36 -16.10
CA TYR A 421 -7.47 4.57 -14.90
C TYR A 421 -6.55 5.28 -13.91
N ALA A 422 -5.54 6.00 -14.41
CA ALA A 422 -4.65 6.84 -13.63
C ALA A 422 -5.44 7.93 -12.86
N GLY A 423 -6.43 8.56 -13.50
CA GLY A 423 -7.35 9.49 -12.85
C GLY A 423 -8.15 8.85 -11.71
N ILE A 424 -8.71 7.67 -11.95
CA ILE A 424 -9.45 6.89 -10.93
C ILE A 424 -8.57 6.58 -9.71
N VAL A 425 -7.35 6.07 -9.91
CA VAL A 425 -6.48 5.72 -8.77
C VAL A 425 -5.98 6.95 -8.02
N GLY A 426 -5.77 8.07 -8.71
CA GLY A 426 -5.46 9.36 -8.09
C GLY A 426 -6.59 9.85 -7.19
N HIS A 427 -7.84 9.73 -7.66
CA HIS A 427 -9.04 10.02 -6.87
C HIS A 427 -9.17 9.07 -5.66
N LEU A 428 -8.96 7.76 -5.82
CA LEU A 428 -9.00 6.80 -4.71
C LEU A 428 -7.93 7.06 -3.64
N LEU A 429 -6.70 7.40 -4.05
CA LEU A 429 -5.63 7.75 -3.11
C LEU A 429 -5.97 9.03 -2.32
N ALA A 430 -6.52 10.05 -2.99
CA ALA A 430 -6.99 11.28 -2.36
C ALA A 430 -8.06 11.02 -1.30
N LYS A 431 -9.02 10.15 -1.62
CA LYS A 431 -10.04 9.69 -0.68
C LYS A 431 -9.41 9.01 0.54
N GLY A 432 -8.47 8.09 0.35
CA GLY A 432 -7.76 7.41 1.43
C GLY A 432 -7.08 8.40 2.38
N HIS A 433 -6.26 9.32 1.84
CA HIS A 433 -5.60 10.36 2.64
C HIS A 433 -6.61 11.27 3.37
N ALA A 434 -7.67 11.70 2.68
CA ALA A 434 -8.62 12.67 3.23
C ALA A 434 -9.48 12.13 4.39
N ARG A 435 -9.57 10.80 4.55
CA ARG A 435 -10.25 10.14 5.69
C ARG A 435 -9.42 10.14 6.98
N THR A 436 -8.13 10.42 6.88
CA THR A 436 -7.21 10.38 8.02
C THR A 436 -7.01 11.79 8.59
N SER A 437 -5.84 12.40 8.41
CA SER A 437 -5.54 13.77 8.80
C SER A 437 -5.10 14.61 7.60
N GLY A 438 -4.95 15.92 7.80
CA GLY A 438 -4.28 16.78 6.82
C GLY A 438 -5.03 17.16 5.55
N ALA A 439 -6.23 16.63 5.25
CA ALA A 439 -6.96 16.91 3.99
C ALA A 439 -7.02 18.40 3.61
N SER A 440 -7.40 19.28 4.56
CA SER A 440 -7.45 20.73 4.32
C SER A 440 -6.08 21.36 4.12
N MET A 441 -5.03 20.85 4.79
CA MET A 441 -3.66 21.30 4.60
C MET A 441 -3.13 20.86 3.23
N ILE A 442 -3.36 19.61 2.83
CA ILE A 442 -2.98 19.10 1.50
C ILE A 442 -3.71 19.91 0.41
N ALA A 443 -5.02 20.13 0.54
CA ALA A 443 -5.78 20.95 -0.40
C ALA A 443 -5.27 22.40 -0.47
N GLY A 444 -4.95 22.98 0.69
CA GLY A 444 -4.35 24.31 0.81
C GLY A 444 -2.98 24.38 0.14
N TYR A 445 -2.12 23.38 0.34
CA TYR A 445 -0.80 23.29 -0.27
C TYR A 445 -0.88 23.09 -1.78
N ALA A 446 -1.61 22.08 -2.24
CA ALA A 446 -1.74 21.71 -3.65
C ALA A 446 -2.28 22.87 -4.50
N GLY A 447 -3.27 23.62 -3.99
CA GLY A 447 -3.84 24.77 -4.70
C GLY A 447 -4.58 24.40 -5.99
N SER A 448 -5.17 25.37 -6.69
CA SER A 448 -6.05 25.11 -7.84
C SER A 448 -5.36 25.01 -9.20
N SER A 449 -4.12 25.48 -9.30
CA SER A 449 -3.33 25.42 -10.52
C SER A 449 -2.69 24.04 -10.75
N ASP A 450 -2.37 23.72 -11.99
CA ASP A 450 -1.64 22.52 -12.43
C ASP A 450 -0.15 22.46 -12.05
N LYS A 451 0.35 23.38 -11.20
CA LYS A 451 1.77 23.43 -10.80
C LYS A 451 2.25 22.14 -10.12
N LEU A 452 1.39 21.52 -9.31
CA LEU A 452 1.70 20.25 -8.64
C LEU A 452 1.75 19.11 -9.68
N ASP A 453 0.75 19.08 -10.55
CA ASP A 453 0.58 18.11 -11.65
C ASP A 453 1.84 18.10 -12.53
N LYS A 454 2.25 19.28 -13.03
CA LYS A 454 3.49 19.46 -13.80
C LYS A 454 4.77 19.07 -13.05
N ALA A 455 4.82 19.30 -11.74
CA ALA A 455 5.97 18.91 -10.93
C ALA A 455 6.07 17.39 -10.86
N LEU A 456 4.98 16.71 -10.52
CA LEU A 456 4.97 15.26 -10.38
C LEU A 456 5.11 14.52 -11.71
N CYS A 457 4.71 15.11 -12.85
CA CYS A 457 5.10 14.57 -14.16
C CYS A 457 6.61 14.53 -14.36
N ARG A 458 7.35 15.59 -13.96
CA ARG A 458 8.82 15.60 -14.06
C ARG A 458 9.45 14.57 -13.13
N PHE A 459 8.95 14.47 -11.89
CA PHE A 459 9.40 13.45 -10.95
C PHE A 459 9.17 12.05 -11.49
N ALA A 460 7.96 11.75 -11.95
CA ALA A 460 7.57 10.43 -12.44
C ALA A 460 8.49 9.95 -13.57
N ARG A 461 8.78 10.83 -14.54
CA ARG A 461 9.71 10.53 -15.63
C ARG A 461 11.11 10.22 -15.13
N ALA A 462 11.68 11.13 -14.32
CA ALA A 462 13.04 10.97 -13.80
C ALA A 462 13.18 9.73 -12.90
N TYR A 463 12.13 9.39 -12.16
CA TYR A 463 12.12 8.23 -11.29
C TYR A 463 11.84 6.93 -12.06
N ALA A 464 11.14 6.98 -13.19
CA ALA A 464 11.04 5.84 -14.12
C ALA A 464 12.43 5.49 -14.68
N ASP A 465 13.21 6.48 -15.09
CA ASP A 465 14.61 6.28 -15.51
C ASP A 465 15.45 5.64 -14.38
N GLN A 466 15.27 6.10 -13.14
CA GLN A 466 15.94 5.50 -11.97
C GLN A 466 15.52 4.03 -11.74
N THR A 467 14.23 3.74 -11.86
CA THR A 467 13.68 2.39 -11.66
C THR A 467 14.24 1.42 -12.70
N GLU A 468 14.32 1.83 -13.96
CA GLU A 468 14.92 1.03 -15.04
C GLU A 468 16.43 0.83 -14.82
N ALA A 469 17.14 1.86 -14.36
CA ALA A 469 18.56 1.75 -14.02
C ALA A 469 18.80 0.77 -12.86
N ASP A 470 18.01 0.85 -11.78
CA ASP A 470 18.12 -0.06 -10.63
C ASP A 470 17.73 -1.50 -11.00
N HIS A 471 16.70 -1.67 -11.84
CA HIS A 471 16.32 -2.98 -12.39
C HIS A 471 17.48 -3.59 -13.20
N ALA A 472 18.16 -2.79 -14.04
CA ALA A 472 19.33 -3.25 -14.79
C ALA A 472 20.50 -3.64 -13.87
N VAL A 473 20.68 -2.95 -12.73
CA VAL A 473 21.66 -3.34 -11.69
C VAL A 473 21.29 -4.68 -11.06
N LEU A 474 20.02 -4.90 -10.72
CA LEU A 474 19.53 -6.18 -10.19
C LEU A 474 19.75 -7.33 -11.19
N VAL A 475 19.41 -7.13 -12.46
CA VAL A 475 19.61 -8.13 -13.52
C VAL A 475 21.09 -8.51 -13.66
N LYS A 476 22.00 -7.52 -13.61
CA LYS A 476 23.45 -7.77 -13.63
C LYS A 476 23.93 -8.51 -12.38
N ALA A 477 23.39 -8.20 -11.21
CA ALA A 477 23.74 -8.89 -9.96
C ALA A 477 23.32 -10.37 -9.99
N VAL A 478 22.13 -10.67 -10.52
CA VAL A 478 21.65 -12.04 -10.75
C VAL A 478 22.54 -12.77 -11.76
N ALA A 479 22.89 -12.13 -12.88
CA ALA A 479 23.79 -12.72 -13.88
C ALA A 479 25.20 -13.04 -13.33
N ARG A 480 25.65 -12.32 -12.29
CA ARG A 480 26.90 -12.58 -11.56
C ARG A 480 26.76 -13.61 -10.44
N GLY A 481 25.56 -14.13 -10.19
CA GLY A 481 25.28 -15.11 -9.12
C GLY A 481 25.19 -14.51 -7.72
N LEU A 482 25.04 -13.18 -7.57
CA LEU A 482 24.94 -12.52 -6.26
C LEU A 482 23.59 -12.76 -5.57
N LEU A 483 22.54 -13.02 -6.35
CA LEU A 483 21.20 -13.32 -5.88
C LEU A 483 20.66 -14.55 -6.61
N PRO A 484 20.05 -15.51 -5.91
CA PRO A 484 19.47 -16.67 -6.55
C PRO A 484 18.18 -16.26 -7.28
N VAL A 485 17.87 -16.91 -8.39
CA VAL A 485 16.71 -16.59 -9.23
C VAL A 485 16.01 -17.87 -9.68
N GLU A 486 14.69 -17.85 -9.65
CA GLU A 486 13.85 -18.82 -10.33
C GLU A 486 13.04 -18.07 -11.39
N TYR A 487 13.37 -18.28 -12.65
CA TYR A 487 12.60 -17.70 -13.75
C TYR A 487 11.26 -18.42 -13.80
N THR A 488 10.17 -17.72 -13.53
CA THR A 488 8.84 -18.25 -13.78
C THR A 488 8.72 -18.52 -15.27
N GLU A 489 8.61 -19.78 -15.69
CA GLU A 489 8.12 -20.10 -17.02
C GLU A 489 6.77 -19.39 -17.19
N GLN A 490 6.58 -18.65 -18.28
CA GLN A 490 5.25 -18.26 -18.76
C GLN A 490 4.52 -19.51 -19.28
N GLY A 491 4.44 -20.57 -18.47
CA GLY A 491 3.78 -21.82 -18.80
C GLY A 491 2.28 -21.69 -18.54
N GLY A 492 1.46 -22.00 -19.54
CA GLY A 492 0.00 -22.00 -19.52
C GLY A 492 -0.67 -22.97 -18.54
N GLY A 493 -0.03 -23.32 -17.43
CA GLY A 493 -0.62 -24.09 -16.33
C GLY A 493 -1.68 -23.25 -15.60
N LYS A 494 -2.91 -23.77 -15.54
CA LYS A 494 -4.00 -23.15 -14.77
C LYS A 494 -3.80 -23.46 -13.28
N THR A 495 -3.06 -22.62 -12.56
CA THR A 495 -3.01 -22.69 -11.09
C THR A 495 -4.42 -22.50 -10.52
N ALA A 496 -4.85 -23.32 -9.55
CA ALA A 496 -6.20 -23.16 -8.98
C ALA A 496 -6.37 -21.79 -8.28
N PHE A 497 -5.27 -21.26 -7.74
CA PHE A 497 -5.23 -20.06 -6.89
C PHE A 497 -4.62 -18.80 -7.56
N ARG A 498 -4.92 -18.54 -8.85
CA ARG A 498 -4.46 -17.29 -9.52
C ARG A 498 -4.79 -16.03 -8.68
N PRO A 499 -3.89 -15.01 -8.67
CA PRO A 499 -4.02 -13.77 -7.88
C PRO A 499 -5.38 -13.10 -7.99
#